data_AF-G1VDI5-F1
#
_entry.id   AF-G1VDI5-F1
#
_cell.length_a   1.000
_cell.length_b   1.000
_cell.length_c   1.000
_cell.angle_alpha   90.00
_cell.angle_beta   90.00
_cell.angle_gamma   90.00
#
_symmetry.space_group_name_H-M   'P 1'
#
loop_
_entity.id
_entity.type
_entity.pdbx_description
1 polymer ?
#
loop_
_entity_poly.entity_id
_entity_poly.type
_entity_poly.pdbx_seq_one_letter_code
_entity_poly.pdbx_strand_id
1 'polypeptide(L)' 'MKGTEHFTRTIAEYLNQRAMTDSLFAPNLMKPNKNIEECITYILNEVQKSGCNGFDDDDELLRA' A
#
# COMPACT_ATOMS: atom_id res chain seq x y z
N MET A 1 -6.28 14.00 5.58
CA MET A 1 -7.21 12.93 5.17
C MET A 1 -6.94 11.75 6.09
N LYS A 2 -7.88 11.34 6.95
CA LYS A 2 -7.60 10.37 8.02
C LYS A 2 -7.54 8.91 7.51
N GLY A 3 -8.32 8.54 6.49
CA GLY A 3 -8.28 7.19 5.91
C GLY A 3 -6.91 6.84 5.28
N THR A 4 -6.22 7.83 4.70
CA THR A 4 -4.99 7.59 3.94
C THR A 4 -3.80 7.12 4.80
N GLU A 5 -3.76 7.43 6.09
CA GLU A 5 -2.69 7.01 6.99
C GLU A 5 -2.73 5.49 7.25
N HIS A 6 -3.94 4.94 7.45
CA HIS A 6 -4.14 3.51 7.63
C HIS A 6 -3.68 2.74 6.39
N PHE A 7 -4.14 3.16 5.19
CA PHE A 7 -3.70 2.56 3.94
C PHE A 7 -2.19 2.67 3.73
N THR A 8 -1.59 3.82 4.04
CA THR A 8 -0.14 4.02 3.93
C THR A 8 0.62 2.98 4.76
N ARG A 9 0.20 2.78 6.02
CA ARG A 9 0.81 1.79 6.90
C ARG A 9 0.60 0.36 6.40
N THR A 10 -0.62 0.01 5.99
CA THR A 10 -0.93 -1.32 5.48
C THR A 10 -0.12 -1.66 4.23
N ILE A 11 0.01 -0.71 3.29
CA ILE A 11 0.86 -0.88 2.10
C ILE A 11 2.32 -1.02 2.50
N ALA A 12 2.82 -0.21 3.44
CA ALA A 12 4.20 -0.32 3.91
C ALA A 12 4.51 -1.68 4.53
N GLU A 13 3.65 -2.18 5.42
CA GLU A 13 3.78 -3.52 6.02
C GLU A 13 3.76 -4.61 4.95
N TYR A 14 2.83 -4.53 3.99
CA TYR A 14 2.73 -5.50 2.91
C TYR A 14 3.98 -5.54 2.03
N LEU A 15 4.52 -4.37 1.63
CA LEU A 15 5.73 -4.29 0.83
C LEU A 15 6.93 -4.88 1.57
N ASN A 16 7.06 -4.62 2.87
CA ASN A 16 8.13 -5.18 3.70
C ASN A 16 7.99 -6.70 3.87
N GLN A 17 6.79 -7.21 4.18
CA GLN A 17 6.54 -8.65 4.27
C GLN A 17 6.84 -9.36 2.95
N ARG A 18 6.48 -8.75 1.82
CA ARG A 18 6.77 -9.30 0.50
C ARG A 18 8.27 -9.27 0.20
N ALA A 19 9.01 -8.24 0.63
CA ALA A 19 10.47 -8.24 0.53
C ALA A 19 11.14 -9.29 1.43
N MET A 20 10.54 -9.67 2.56
CA MET A 20 11.06 -10.74 3.41
C MET A 20 10.81 -12.14 2.83
N THR A 21 9.69 -12.34 2.13
CA THR A 21 9.23 -13.65 1.65
C THR A 21 9.56 -13.93 0.18
N ASP A 22 9.64 -12.89 -0.64
CA ASP A 22 9.97 -12.97 -2.07
C ASP A 22 11.36 -12.38 -2.33
N SER A 23 12.34 -13.28 -2.51
CA SER A 23 13.73 -12.93 -2.78
C SER A 23 13.95 -12.23 -4.12
N LEU A 24 13.02 -12.30 -5.07
CA LEU A 24 13.08 -11.57 -6.33
C LEU A 24 12.49 -10.16 -6.19
N PHE A 25 11.56 -9.98 -5.26
CA PHE A 25 10.98 -8.68 -4.93
C PHE A 25 11.90 -7.83 -4.06
N ALA A 26 12.55 -8.41 -3.05
CA ALA A 26 13.45 -7.72 -2.13
C ALA A 26 14.47 -6.78 -2.80
N PRO A 27 15.26 -7.22 -3.80
CA PRO A 27 16.24 -6.34 -4.44
C PRO A 27 15.60 -5.24 -5.27
N ASN A 28 14.32 -5.36 -5.65
CA ASN A 28 13.58 -4.30 -6.33
C ASN A 28 13.09 -3.21 -5.38
N LEU A 29 12.75 -3.56 -4.14
CA LEU A 29 12.34 -2.59 -3.11
C LEU A 29 13.55 -1.87 -2.51
N MET A 30 14.68 -2.55 -2.34
CA MET A 30 15.91 -2.01 -1.72
C MET A 30 16.84 -1.24 -2.69
N LYS A 31 16.35 -0.86 -3.89
CA LYS A 31 17.16 -0.11 -4.85
C LYS A 31 17.52 1.26 -4.26
N PRO A 32 18.77 1.73 -4.39
CA PRO A 32 19.21 3.00 -3.82
C PRO A 32 18.42 4.22 -4.35
N ASN A 33 17.86 4.11 -5.55
CA ASN A 33 17.03 5.14 -6.17
C ASN A 33 15.51 4.91 -5.94
N LYS A 34 15.12 4.12 -4.95
CA LYS A 34 13.73 3.81 -4.67
C LYS A 34 13.39 4.08 -3.21
N ASN A 35 12.46 4.99 -2.98
CA ASN A 35 11.91 5.26 -1.65
C ASN A 35 10.57 4.52 -1.48
N ILE A 36 10.39 3.87 -0.32
CA ILE A 36 9.15 3.19 0.03
C ILE A 36 7.96 4.17 0.07
N GLU A 37 8.17 5.41 0.52
CA GLU A 37 7.14 6.45 0.56
C GLU A 37 6.64 6.83 -0.84
N GLU A 38 7.54 6.91 -1.82
CA GLU A 38 7.16 7.16 -3.21
C GLU A 38 6.42 5.95 -3.82
N CYS A 39 6.81 4.72 -3.44
CA CYS A 39 6.08 3.53 -3.87
C CYS A 39 4.65 3.52 -3.35
N ILE A 40 4.46 3.84 -2.06
CA ILE A 40 3.15 3.94 -1.43
C ILE A 40 2.34 5.04 -2.11
N THR A 41 2.95 6.21 -2.32
CA THR A 41 2.32 7.34 -3.02
C THR A 41 1.87 6.95 -4.43
N TYR A 42 2.71 6.24 -5.18
CA TYR A 42 2.36 5.74 -6.51
C TYR A 42 1.16 4.79 -6.45
N ILE A 43 1.17 3.80 -5.55
CA ILE A 43 0.07 2.85 -5.37
C ILE A 43 -1.23 3.57 -5.04
N LEU A 44 -1.21 4.51 -4.08
CA LEU A 44 -2.38 5.29 -3.70
C LEU A 44 -2.95 6.10 -4.87
N ASN A 45 -2.08 6.71 -5.68
CA ASN A 45 -2.49 7.45 -6.86
C ASN A 45 -3.09 6.54 -7.94
N GLU A 46 -2.50 5.38 -8.19
CA GLU A 46 -3.01 4.44 -9.20
C GLU A 46 -4.37 3.85 -8.80
N VAL A 47 -4.58 3.54 -7.53
CA VAL A 47 -5.89 3.08 -7.03
C VAL A 47 -6.91 4.22 -7.08
N GLN A 48 -6.53 5.46 -6.77
CA GLN A 48 -7.44 6.61 -6.94
C GLN A 48 -7.83 6.82 -8.42
N LYS A 49 -6.87 6.67 -9.34
CA LYS A 49 -7.14 6.79 -10.79
C LYS A 49 -7.98 5.65 -11.34
N SER A 50 -7.88 4.44 -10.78
CA SER A 50 -8.64 3.29 -11.25
C SER A 50 -10.14 3.40 -10.98
N GLY A 51 -10.57 4.38 -10.18
CA GLY A 51 -11.97 4.59 -9.83
C GLY A 51 -12.53 3.55 -8.86
N CYS A 52 -11.67 2.69 -8.30
CA CYS A 52 -12.04 1.74 -7.27
C CYS A 52 -12.10 2.48 -5.92
N ASN A 53 -13.27 2.97 -5.54
CA ASN A 53 -13.51 3.71 -4.28
C ASN A 53 -13.50 2.81 -3.03
N GLY A 54 -12.48 1.93 -2.89
CA GLY A 54 -12.26 1.12 -1.69
C GLY A 54 -11.49 1.85 -0.58
N PHE A 55 -11.47 3.19 -0.63
CA PHE A 55 -10.77 4.05 0.34
C PHE A 55 -11.70 4.65 1.39
N ASP A 56 -13.01 4.50 1.22
CA ASP A 56 -13.93 4.66 2.34
C ASP A 56 -13.72 3.44 3.24
N ASP A 57 -13.20 3.68 4.44
CA ASP A 57 -13.33 2.77 5.59
C ASP A 57 -14.83 2.68 5.94
N ASP A 58 -15.68 2.22 5.01
CA ASP A 58 -17.07 1.89 5.31
C ASP A 58 -16.99 0.54 6.04
N ASP A 59 -17.24 0.63 7.34
CA ASP A 59 -17.34 -0.41 8.34
C ASP A 59 -18.43 -1.44 7.96
N GLU A 60 -18.26 -2.17 6.84
CA GLU A 60 -19.16 -3.25 6.43
C GLU A 60 -18.71 -4.57 7.05
N LEU A 61 -18.53 -4.56 8.39
CA LEU A 61 -18.38 -5.77 9.20
C LEU A 61 -19.35 -5.77 10.40
N LEU A 62 -20.63 -5.47 10.14
CA LEU A 62 -21.72 -5.83 11.06
C LEU A 62 -22.99 -6.29 10.32
N ARG A 63 -22.86 -7.38 9.57
CA ARG A 63 -24.00 -8.26 9.23
C ARG A 63 -23.61 -9.73 9.44
N ALA A 64 -23.66 -10.15 10.70
CA ALA A 64 -23.91 -11.53 11.11
C ALA A 64 -24.57 -11.51 12.49
#